data_AF-A0A9P8ANP6-F1
#
_entry.id   AF-A0A9P8ANP6-F1
#
_cell.length_a   1.000
_cell.length_b   1.000
_cell.length_c   1.000
_cell.angle_alpha   90.00
_cell.angle_beta   90.00
_cell.angle_gamma   90.00
#
_symmetry.space_group_name_H-M   'P 1'
#
loop_
_entity.id
_entity.type
_entity.pdbx_description
1 polymer ?
#
loop_
_entity_poly.entity_id
_entity_poly.type
_entity_poly.pdbx_seq_one_letter_code
_entity_poly.pdbx_strand_id
1 'polypeptide(L)'
;MCSGWNPFEVLMGRRLVRFHKCQDGCKLILSCEAIRQDDYSDKDTVISCIFRNESFPFYVTSVDIIYLLERLTNEEFPVEEKNRIRRNLERLKPTTVSKHRHGSDTFFQRIMQFPDPKPRNIEKDLKVFEWSDLGQALERILSKYVSYLSRRHSL
;
A
#
# COMPACT_ATOMS: atom_id res chain seq x y z
N MET A 1 9.54 -8.07 -3.24
CA MET A 1 8.42 -8.00 -2.27
C MET A 1 7.47 -9.19 -2.31
N CYS A 2 7.24 -9.84 -3.46
CA CYS A 2 6.31 -10.97 -3.61
C CYS A 2 6.95 -12.36 -3.38
N SER A 3 8.26 -12.44 -3.11
CA SER A 3 9.03 -13.68 -2.89
C SER A 3 9.70 -13.68 -1.52
N GLY A 4 10.08 -14.86 -1.02
CA GLY A 4 10.86 -15.02 0.22
C GLY A 4 10.10 -14.64 1.49
N TRP A 5 8.81 -14.96 1.58
CA TRP A 5 7.99 -14.72 2.78
C TRP A 5 8.42 -15.64 3.91
N ASN A 6 8.69 -15.05 5.08
CA ASN A 6 9.02 -15.84 6.26
C ASN A 6 7.75 -16.47 6.86
N PRO A 7 7.88 -17.53 7.68
CA PRO A 7 6.72 -18.24 8.22
C PRO A 7 5.73 -17.37 8.98
N PHE A 8 6.21 -16.31 9.66
CA PHE A 8 5.37 -15.38 10.38
C PHE A 8 4.56 -14.49 9.43
N GLU A 9 5.18 -13.99 8.36
CA GLU A 9 4.49 -13.21 7.32
C GLU A 9 3.41 -14.04 6.61
N VAL A 10 3.70 -15.33 6.33
CA VAL A 10 2.74 -16.27 5.74
C VAL A 10 1.57 -16.53 6.69
N LEU A 11 1.87 -16.82 7.97
CA LEU A 11 0.86 -17.08 8.99
C LEU A 11 -0.05 -15.87 9.20
N MET A 12 0.52 -14.68 9.31
CA MET A 12 -0.25 -13.44 9.43
C MET A 12 -0.94 -13.05 8.12
N GLY A 13 -0.43 -13.49 6.97
CA GLY A 13 -0.84 -12.99 5.66
C GLY A 13 -0.45 -11.53 5.43
N ARG A 14 0.64 -11.07 6.06
CA ARG A 14 1.12 -9.68 5.94
C ARG A 14 2.64 -9.57 5.99
N ARG A 15 3.17 -8.76 5.10
CA ARG A 15 4.54 -8.26 5.09
C ARG A 15 4.54 -6.73 5.23
N LEU A 16 5.36 -6.21 6.14
CA LEU A 16 5.61 -4.77 6.22
C LEU A 16 6.66 -4.38 5.19
N VAL A 17 6.37 -3.34 4.41
CA VAL A 17 7.26 -2.82 3.39
C VAL A 17 7.59 -1.38 3.71
N ARG A 18 8.85 -1.11 4.07
CA ARG A 18 9.38 0.24 4.27
C ARG A 18 9.76 0.83 2.92
N PHE A 19 9.34 2.06 2.68
CA PHE A 19 9.70 2.85 1.51
C PHE A 19 10.69 3.93 1.89
N HIS A 20 11.71 4.06 1.04
CA HIS A 20 12.69 5.13 1.10
C HIS A 20 12.55 5.96 -0.17
N LYS A 21 12.65 7.28 0.00
CA LYS A 21 12.67 8.20 -1.15
C LYS A 21 14.00 8.94 -1.16
N CYS A 22 14.57 9.04 -2.34
CA CYS A 22 15.76 9.84 -2.60
C CYS A 22 15.44 10.79 -3.75
N GLN A 23 15.76 12.07 -3.57
CA GLN A 23 15.64 13.06 -4.63
C GLN A 23 17.01 13.24 -5.27
N ASP A 24 17.12 12.83 -6.54
CA ASP A 24 18.32 13.00 -7.36
C ASP A 24 18.03 14.08 -8.40
N GLY A 25 18.37 15.33 -8.06
CA GLY A 25 18.01 16.52 -8.83
C GLY A 25 16.48 16.65 -8.96
N CYS A 26 15.99 16.52 -10.20
CA CYS A 26 14.56 16.58 -10.51
C CYS A 26 13.86 15.20 -10.51
N LYS A 27 14.58 14.13 -10.17
CA LYS A 27 14.04 12.76 -10.17
C LYS A 27 13.74 12.29 -8.76
N LEU A 28 12.53 11.79 -8.55
CA LEU A 28 12.17 11.06 -7.34
C LEU A 28 12.46 9.56 -7.54
N ILE A 29 13.41 9.05 -6.77
CA ILE A 29 13.79 7.65 -6.74
C ILE A 29 13.16 7.01 -5.51
N LEU A 30 12.42 5.92 -5.72
CA LEU A 30 11.80 5.14 -4.65
C LEU A 30 12.48 3.79 -4.56
N SER A 31 12.91 3.43 -3.36
CA SER A 31 13.32 2.07 -3.01
C SER A 31 12.44 1.55 -1.89
N CYS A 32 12.40 0.23 -1.74
CA CYS A 32 11.65 -0.38 -0.66
C CYS A 32 12.33 -1.65 -0.15
N GLU A 33 12.10 -1.98 1.11
CA GLU A 33 12.63 -3.16 1.79
C GLU A 33 11.53 -3.81 2.63
N ALA A 34 11.61 -5.13 2.80
CA ALA A 34 10.75 -5.83 3.76
C ALA A 34 11.35 -5.68 5.16
N ILE A 35 10.51 -5.38 6.16
CA ILE A 35 10.95 -5.21 7.55
C ILE A 35 10.15 -6.12 8.48
N ARG A 36 10.71 -6.44 9.65
CA ARG A 36 9.97 -7.18 10.68
C ARG A 36 9.05 -6.23 11.43
N GLN A 37 8.07 -6.81 12.12
CA GLN A 37 7.19 -6.07 13.02
C GLN A 37 7.97 -5.35 14.13
N ASP A 38 9.04 -5.97 14.62
CA ASP A 38 9.90 -5.43 15.69
C ASP A 38 10.75 -4.23 15.22
N ASP A 39 11.00 -4.12 13.90
CA ASP A 39 11.78 -3.04 13.29
C ASP A 39 10.90 -1.84 12.90
N TYR A 40 9.58 -1.92 13.10
CA TYR A 40 8.63 -0.88 12.72
C TYR A 40 8.79 0.36 13.61
N SER A 41 8.82 1.52 12.97
CA SER A 41 8.76 2.82 13.64
C SER A 41 7.70 3.71 12.99
N ASP A 42 6.95 4.46 13.79
CA ASP A 42 5.96 5.44 13.30
C ASP A 42 6.58 6.58 12.48
N LYS A 43 7.91 6.76 12.55
CA LYS A 43 8.67 7.71 11.74
C LYS A 43 8.89 7.22 10.31
N ASP A 44 8.82 5.91 10.09
CA ASP A 44 9.09 5.31 8.80
C ASP A 44 7.86 5.38 7.88
N THR A 45 8.13 5.39 6.58
CA THR A 45 7.08 5.22 5.57
C THR A 45 6.88 3.73 5.32
N VAL A 46 5.95 3.10 6.04
CA VAL A 46 5.68 1.66 5.96
C VAL A 46 4.23 1.42 5.54
N ILE A 47 4.03 0.50 4.60
CA ILE A 47 2.70 0.01 4.22
C ILE A 47 2.63 -1.52 4.28
N SER A 48 1.41 -2.04 4.28
CA SER A 48 1.15 -3.48 4.29
C SER A 48 1.08 -4.06 2.88
N CYS A 49 1.93 -5.06 2.60
CA CYS A 49 1.73 -6.01 1.52
C CYS A 49 0.95 -7.20 2.09
N ILE A 50 -0.22 -7.50 1.54
CA ILE A 50 -1.22 -8.36 2.18
C ILE A 50 -1.45 -9.59 1.31
N PHE A 51 -1.30 -10.78 1.89
CA PHE A 51 -1.52 -12.06 1.23
C PHE A 51 -2.96 -12.57 1.44
N ARG A 52 -3.63 -12.94 0.34
CA ARG A 52 -5.01 -13.47 0.40
C ARG A 52 -5.08 -14.98 0.14
N ASN A 53 -4.66 -15.45 -1.03
CA ASN A 53 -4.68 -16.86 -1.41
C ASN A 53 -3.74 -17.16 -2.61
N GLU A 54 -3.64 -18.44 -2.97
CA GLU A 54 -2.70 -18.96 -3.98
C GLU A 54 -2.93 -18.43 -5.41
N SER A 55 -4.13 -17.93 -5.74
CA SER A 55 -4.46 -17.51 -7.11
C SER A 55 -4.15 -16.03 -7.40
N PHE A 56 -4.13 -15.15 -6.39
CA PHE A 56 -3.86 -13.72 -6.54
C PHE A 56 -3.07 -13.23 -5.32
N PRO A 57 -1.74 -13.12 -5.40
CA PRO A 57 -0.96 -13.39 -4.21
C PRO A 57 -0.87 -12.19 -3.27
N PHE A 58 -0.83 -10.95 -3.77
CA PHE A 58 -0.52 -9.80 -2.91
C PHE A 58 -1.35 -8.57 -3.23
N TYR A 59 -1.83 -7.93 -2.17
CA TYR A 59 -2.69 -6.76 -2.20
C TYR A 59 -2.13 -5.61 -1.38
N VAL A 60 -2.56 -4.40 -1.73
CA VAL A 60 -2.37 -3.16 -0.96
C VAL A 60 -3.72 -2.47 -0.80
N THR A 61 -3.93 -1.78 0.33
CA THR A 61 -5.21 -1.08 0.57
C THR A 61 -5.20 0.33 -0.01
N SER A 62 -6.36 0.89 -0.33
CA SER A 62 -6.47 2.31 -0.73
C SER A 62 -5.92 3.25 0.34
N VAL A 63 -6.06 2.90 1.61
CA VAL A 63 -5.58 3.70 2.74
C VAL A 63 -4.05 3.71 2.77
N ASP A 64 -3.42 2.55 2.58
CA ASP A 64 -1.96 2.44 2.44
C ASP A 64 -1.43 3.24 1.24
N ILE A 65 -2.12 3.18 0.08
CA ILE A 65 -1.69 3.95 -1.11
C ILE A 65 -1.75 5.46 -0.84
N ILE A 66 -2.84 5.95 -0.24
CA ILE A 66 -2.98 7.38 0.07
C ILE A 66 -1.93 7.81 1.09
N TYR A 67 -1.75 7.02 2.15
CA TYR A 67 -0.71 7.25 3.15
C TYR A 67 0.68 7.34 2.52
N LEU A 68 1.02 6.39 1.64
CA LEU A 68 2.29 6.39 0.93
C LEU A 68 2.43 7.67 0.08
N LEU A 69 1.41 8.07 -0.67
CA LEU A 69 1.46 9.29 -1.47
C LEU A 69 1.72 10.54 -0.62
N GLU A 70 1.03 10.71 0.51
CA GLU A 70 1.24 11.81 1.45
C GLU A 70 2.69 11.84 1.97
N ARG A 71 3.24 10.66 2.32
CA ARG A 71 4.64 10.54 2.74
C ARG A 71 5.62 10.82 1.61
N LEU A 72 5.31 10.47 0.38
CA LEU A 72 6.18 10.72 -0.77
C LEU A 72 6.20 12.20 -1.15
N THR A 73 5.08 12.91 -1.06
CA THR A 73 4.98 14.35 -1.32
C THR A 73 5.38 15.23 -0.14
N ASN A 74 5.50 14.67 1.08
CA ASN A 74 5.61 15.45 2.34
C ASN A 74 4.41 16.38 2.56
N GLU A 75 3.22 15.98 2.09
CA GLU A 75 1.99 16.77 2.22
C GLU A 75 0.91 15.93 2.87
N GLU A 76 0.14 16.53 3.78
CA GLU A 76 -1.12 15.94 4.22
C GLU A 76 -2.21 16.36 3.26
N PHE A 77 -2.88 15.39 2.64
CA PHE A 77 -3.89 15.69 1.64
C PHE A 77 -5.24 16.02 2.30
N PRO A 78 -5.90 17.11 1.87
CA PRO A 78 -7.26 17.41 2.30
C PRO A 78 -8.24 16.36 1.77
N VAL A 79 -9.45 16.34 2.33
CA VAL A 79 -10.48 15.32 2.02
C VAL A 79 -10.83 15.30 0.53
N GLU A 80 -10.91 16.48 -0.09
CA GLU A 80 -11.21 16.68 -1.51
C GLU A 80 -10.14 16.01 -2.39
N GLU A 81 -8.88 16.15 -2.01
CA GLU A 81 -7.76 15.57 -2.73
C GLU A 81 -7.71 14.05 -2.55
N LYS A 82 -7.91 13.56 -1.32
CA LYS A 82 -8.06 12.13 -1.05
C LYS A 82 -9.18 11.52 -1.89
N ASN A 83 -10.31 12.22 -2.06
CA ASN A 83 -11.40 11.78 -2.93
C ASN A 83 -11.04 11.79 -4.42
N ARG A 84 -10.26 12.77 -4.88
CA ARG A 84 -9.73 12.81 -6.26
C ARG A 84 -8.81 11.61 -6.53
N ILE A 85 -7.91 11.31 -5.59
CA ILE A 85 -7.00 10.15 -5.66
C ILE A 85 -7.81 8.85 -5.69
N ARG A 86 -8.79 8.67 -4.80
CA ARG A 86 -9.66 7.48 -4.80
C ARG A 86 -10.34 7.25 -6.15
N ARG A 87 -10.87 8.30 -6.79
CA ARG A 87 -11.47 8.21 -8.14
C ARG A 87 -10.45 7.80 -9.21
N ASN A 88 -9.19 8.22 -9.08
CA ASN A 88 -8.13 7.78 -9.99
C ASN A 88 -7.83 6.28 -9.80
N LEU A 89 -7.74 5.85 -8.54
CA LEU A 89 -7.49 4.46 -8.17
C LEU A 89 -8.61 3.53 -8.64
N GLU A 90 -9.89 3.92 -8.63
CA GLU A 90 -11.00 3.08 -9.14
C GLU A 90 -10.79 2.64 -10.61
N ARG A 91 -9.98 3.35 -11.41
CA ARG A 91 -9.64 2.94 -12.78
C ARG A 91 -8.79 1.67 -12.85
N LEU A 92 -8.14 1.30 -11.75
CA LEU A 92 -7.38 0.05 -11.58
C LEU A 92 -8.28 -1.13 -11.21
N LYS A 93 -9.60 -0.94 -11.21
CA LYS A 93 -10.60 -1.99 -10.91
C LYS A 93 -10.33 -2.68 -9.56
N PRO A 94 -10.32 -1.94 -8.44
CA PRO A 94 -10.10 -2.52 -7.12
C PRO A 94 -11.14 -3.58 -6.77
N THR A 95 -10.73 -4.49 -5.90
CA THR A 95 -11.67 -5.38 -5.23
C THR A 95 -12.20 -4.70 -3.97
N THR A 96 -13.52 -4.64 -3.83
CA THR A 96 -14.17 -4.23 -2.57
C THR A 96 -14.25 -5.43 -1.63
N VAL A 97 -13.69 -5.29 -0.44
CA VAL A 97 -13.66 -6.28 0.64
C VAL A 97 -14.47 -5.72 1.81
N SER A 98 -15.40 -6.50 2.36
CA SER A 98 -16.21 -6.07 3.49
C SER A 98 -16.64 -7.22 4.38
N LYS A 99 -17.01 -6.90 5.62
CA LYS A 99 -17.53 -7.88 6.60
C LYS A 99 -18.78 -8.61 6.12
N HIS A 100 -19.60 -7.97 5.31
CA HIS A 100 -20.90 -8.50 4.87
C HIS A 100 -20.87 -9.18 3.51
N ARG A 101 -19.73 -9.16 2.81
CA ARG A 101 -19.60 -9.77 1.49
C ARG A 101 -18.99 -11.17 1.60
N HIS A 102 -19.81 -12.18 1.32
CA HIS A 102 -19.41 -13.59 1.29
C HIS A 102 -18.15 -13.82 0.43
N GLY A 103 -17.19 -14.55 0.98
CA GLY A 103 -15.91 -14.87 0.34
C GLY A 103 -14.83 -13.80 0.51
N SER A 104 -15.14 -12.69 1.18
CA SER A 104 -14.19 -11.62 1.51
C SER A 104 -14.17 -11.25 3.00
N ASP A 105 -15.08 -11.81 3.78
CA ASP A 105 -15.26 -11.59 5.21
C ASP A 105 -14.04 -12.04 6.03
N THR A 106 -13.52 -13.25 5.78
CA THR A 106 -12.32 -13.78 6.45
C THR A 106 -11.09 -12.92 6.15
N PHE A 107 -10.96 -12.48 4.89
CA PHE A 107 -9.88 -11.59 4.46
C PHE A 107 -10.00 -10.21 5.11
N PHE A 108 -11.20 -9.64 5.16
CA PHE A 108 -11.48 -8.38 5.85
C PHE A 108 -11.12 -8.47 7.33
N GLN A 109 -11.61 -9.49 8.04
CA GLN A 109 -11.33 -9.68 9.47
C GLN A 109 -9.84 -9.83 9.75
N ARG A 110 -9.11 -10.57 8.89
CA ARG A 110 -7.65 -10.68 8.99
C ARG A 110 -6.97 -9.32 8.91
N ILE A 111 -7.34 -8.48 7.94
CA ILE A 111 -6.74 -7.14 7.79
C ILE A 111 -7.01 -6.27 9.03
N MET A 112 -8.22 -6.34 9.58
CA MET A 112 -8.61 -5.57 10.76
C MET A 112 -7.87 -6.00 12.04
N GLN A 113 -7.33 -7.22 12.10
CA GLN A 113 -6.60 -7.77 13.24
C GLN A 113 -5.09 -7.48 13.21
N PHE A 114 -4.58 -6.88 12.12
CA PHE A 114 -3.16 -6.63 12.00
C PHE A 114 -2.62 -5.68 13.08
N PRO A 115 -1.40 -5.91 13.61
CA PRO A 115 -0.73 -4.93 14.46
C PRO A 115 -0.35 -3.66 13.68
N ASP A 116 0.15 -2.63 14.36
CA ASP A 116 0.54 -1.39 13.68
C ASP A 116 1.60 -1.62 12.59
N PRO A 117 1.63 -0.81 11.52
CA PRO A 117 0.71 0.29 11.22
C PRO A 117 -0.68 -0.23 10.80
N LYS A 118 -1.72 0.21 11.52
CA LYS A 118 -3.11 -0.04 11.13
C LYS A 118 -3.60 1.04 10.18
N PRO A 119 -4.27 0.67 9.08
CA PRO A 119 -4.98 1.66 8.29
C PRO A 119 -6.13 2.23 9.15
N ARG A 120 -5.98 3.50 9.58
CA ARG A 120 -6.82 4.15 10.60
C ARG A 120 -8.30 4.22 10.19
N ASN A 121 -9.21 4.01 11.15
CA ASN A 121 -10.67 4.22 11.04
C ASN A 121 -11.37 3.53 9.86
N ILE A 122 -11.16 2.23 9.65
CA ILE A 122 -11.88 1.46 8.63
C ILE A 122 -12.98 0.62 9.29
N GLU A 123 -14.12 1.25 9.59
CA GLU A 123 -15.35 0.54 9.96
C GLU A 123 -16.20 0.14 8.73
N LYS A 124 -15.71 0.44 7.51
CA LYS A 124 -16.44 0.34 6.25
C LYS A 124 -15.75 -0.59 5.26
N ASP A 125 -16.35 -0.73 4.08
CA ASP A 125 -15.79 -1.40 2.92
C ASP A 125 -14.37 -0.92 2.59
N LEU A 126 -13.47 -1.88 2.42
CA LEU A 126 -12.07 -1.64 2.05
C LEU A 126 -11.88 -1.88 0.56
N LYS A 127 -11.16 -0.96 -0.10
CA LYS A 127 -10.69 -1.17 -1.46
C LYS A 127 -9.28 -1.73 -1.42
N VAL A 128 -9.08 -2.88 -2.05
CA VAL A 128 -7.76 -3.50 -2.22
C VAL A 128 -7.39 -3.57 -3.70
N PHE A 129 -6.10 -3.40 -3.97
CA PHE A 129 -5.50 -3.38 -5.31
C PHE A 129 -4.41 -4.43 -5.36
N GLU A 130 -4.14 -5.00 -6.52
CA GLU A 130 -3.00 -5.89 -6.68
C GLU A 130 -1.70 -5.12 -6.41
N TRP A 131 -0.77 -5.74 -5.70
CA TRP A 131 0.51 -5.13 -5.37
C TRP A 131 1.33 -4.78 -6.63
N SER A 132 1.16 -5.56 -7.70
CA SER A 132 1.73 -5.32 -9.04
C SER A 132 1.38 -3.94 -9.61
N ASP A 133 0.16 -3.46 -9.35
CA ASP A 133 -0.33 -2.18 -9.87
C ASP A 133 0.17 -0.98 -9.08
N LEU A 134 0.71 -1.19 -7.88
CA LEU A 134 1.09 -0.11 -6.96
C LEU A 134 2.00 0.93 -7.62
N GLY A 135 3.07 0.50 -8.30
CA GLY A 135 3.98 1.49 -8.88
C GLY A 135 3.41 2.20 -10.10
N GLN A 136 2.53 1.58 -10.90
CA GLN A 136 1.82 2.30 -11.96
C GLN A 136 0.87 3.34 -11.35
N ALA A 137 0.19 2.98 -10.25
CA ALA A 137 -0.68 3.90 -9.52
C ALA A 137 0.11 5.11 -8.99
N LEU A 138 1.26 4.86 -8.36
CA LEU A 138 2.14 5.91 -7.83
C LEU A 138 2.65 6.82 -8.94
N GLU A 139 3.19 6.27 -10.03
CA GLU A 139 3.69 7.07 -11.16
C GLU A 139 2.60 7.97 -11.75
N ARG A 140 1.42 7.39 -12.01
CA ARG A 140 0.29 8.12 -12.57
C ARG A 140 -0.17 9.27 -11.66
N ILE A 141 -0.25 9.03 -10.36
CA ILE A 141 -0.76 10.03 -9.42
C ILE A 141 0.30 11.08 -9.12
N LEU A 142 1.52 10.65 -8.82
CA LEU A 142 2.63 11.53 -8.46
C LEU A 142 3.13 12.37 -9.64
N SER A 143 2.91 11.98 -10.89
CA SER A 143 3.24 12.86 -12.05
C SER A 143 2.58 14.24 -12.00
N LYS A 144 1.51 14.40 -11.19
CA LYS A 144 0.87 15.70 -10.93
C LYS A 144 1.60 16.56 -9.88
N TYR A 145 2.39 15.93 -9.03
CA TYR A 145 3.06 16.54 -7.86
C TYR A 145 4.57 16.64 -8.05
N VAL A 146 5.13 15.72 -8.85
CA VAL A 146 6.55 15.54 -9.07
C VAL A 146 6.74 15.39 -10.57
N SER A 147 7.46 16.32 -11.19
CA SER A 147 7.51 16.39 -12.65
C SER A 147 8.11 15.13 -13.32
N TYR A 148 8.93 14.32 -12.63
CA TYR A 148 9.56 13.12 -13.22
C TYR A 148 9.88 12.01 -12.19
N LEU A 149 9.09 10.93 -12.17
CA LEU A 149 9.45 9.67 -11.49
C LEU A 149 10.18 8.74 -12.44
N SER A 150 11.26 8.11 -11.98
CA SER A 150 11.95 7.08 -12.75
C SER A 150 12.23 5.87 -11.85
N ARG A 151 11.69 4.70 -12.21
CA ARG A 151 11.95 3.44 -11.52
C ARG A 151 13.39 2.97 -11.80
N ARG A 152 14.15 2.63 -10.75
CA ARG A 152 15.21 1.63 -10.85
C ARG A 152 14.78 0.38 -10.07
N HIS A 153 14.52 -0.70 -10.81
CA HIS A 153 14.49 -2.04 -10.23
C HIS A 153 15.93 -2.45 -9.90
N SER A 154 16.16 -2.94 -8.69
CA SER A 154 17.33 -3.76 -8.39
C SER A 154 16.83 -4.96 -7.60
N LEU A 155 16.87 -6.09 -8.32
CA LEU A 155 16.80 -7.51 -7.96
C LEU A 155 16.20 -7.89 -6.60
#